data_AF-A0A368FSZ6-F1
#
_entry.id   AF-A0A368FSZ6-F1
#
_cell.length_a   1.000
_cell.length_b   1.000
_cell.length_c   1.000
_cell.angle_alpha   90.00
_cell.angle_beta   90.00
_cell.angle_gamma   90.00
#
_symmetry.space_group_name_H-M   'P 1'
#
loop_
_entity.id
_entity.type
_entity.pdbx_description
1 polymer ?
#
loop_
_entity_poly.entity_id
_entity_poly.type
_entity_poly.pdbx_seq_one_letter_code
_entity_poly.pdbx_strand_id
1 'polypeptide(L)'
;MVRDYSLLLFPKPKRVPAFRFEWVLAGYARPRETIGFHHHRIAKYDLSRDEAFYGDANLRERIFKGVSPISRFFNELSSPDQFIRKIWVLRRKPEREFPDYSAVSKNLLPFRHCPLVSADV
;
A
#
# COMPACT_ATOMS: atom_id res chain seq x y z
N MET A 1 30.38 6.99 -43.03
CA MET A 1 30.40 8.08 -42.03
C MET A 1 29.05 8.11 -41.35
N VAL A 2 29.09 8.01 -40.02
CA VAL A 2 27.96 7.84 -39.08
C VAL A 2 27.32 9.19 -38.77
N ARG A 3 26.00 9.21 -38.54
CA ARG A 3 25.27 10.23 -37.75
C ARG A 3 23.87 9.67 -37.47
N ASP A 4 23.73 8.93 -36.37
CA ASP A 4 23.35 9.39 -35.03
C ASP A 4 21.84 9.44 -34.85
N TYR A 5 21.31 8.31 -34.38
CA TYR A 5 19.97 8.17 -33.85
C TYR A 5 19.92 8.89 -32.49
N SER A 6 19.59 10.18 -32.51
CA SER A 6 19.32 10.94 -31.29
C SER A 6 18.05 10.42 -30.61
N LEU A 7 18.32 9.60 -29.61
CA LEU A 7 17.46 9.07 -28.55
C LEU A 7 16.32 10.04 -28.18
N LEU A 8 15.09 9.64 -28.50
CA LEU A 8 13.89 10.19 -27.87
C LEU A 8 13.96 9.86 -26.37
N LEU A 9 14.39 10.83 -25.56
CA LEU A 9 14.26 10.78 -24.10
C LEU A 9 12.78 10.86 -23.74
N PHE A 10 12.11 9.73 -23.73
CA PHE A 10 10.86 9.61 -22.99
C PHE A 10 11.16 9.95 -21.52
N PRO A 11 10.46 10.91 -20.91
CA PRO A 11 10.62 11.16 -19.48
C PRO A 11 10.31 9.85 -18.76
N LYS A 12 11.30 9.32 -18.03
CA LYS A 12 11.09 8.11 -17.22
C LYS A 12 9.88 8.35 -16.32
N PRO A 13 8.88 7.45 -16.30
CA PRO A 13 7.69 7.67 -15.49
C PRO A 13 8.12 7.90 -14.04
N LYS A 14 7.61 8.98 -13.45
CA LYS A 14 7.80 9.27 -12.01
C LYS A 14 7.38 8.01 -11.26
N ARG A 15 8.35 7.32 -10.63
CA ARG A 15 8.08 6.10 -9.87
C ARG A 15 7.08 6.46 -8.77
N VAL A 16 5.84 6.03 -8.93
CA VAL A 16 4.83 6.10 -7.86
C VAL A 16 5.42 5.34 -6.68
N PRO A 17 5.46 5.91 -5.46
CA PRO A 17 5.97 5.18 -4.30
C PRO A 17 5.19 3.87 -4.18
N ALA A 18 5.89 2.75 -4.30
CA ALA A 18 5.24 1.44 -4.17
C ALA A 18 4.59 1.38 -2.79
N PHE A 19 3.29 1.08 -2.73
CA PHE A 19 2.57 0.92 -1.46
C PHE A 19 3.36 -0.02 -0.55
N ARG A 20 3.68 0.46 0.66
CA ARG A 20 4.47 -0.26 1.67
C ARG A 20 3.71 -1.43 2.30
N PHE A 21 2.46 -1.62 1.93
CA PHE A 21 1.58 -2.64 2.49
C PHE A 21 0.95 -3.47 1.39
N GLU A 22 0.57 -4.69 1.74
CA GLU A 22 -0.15 -5.60 0.86
C GLU A 22 -1.09 -6.49 1.67
N TRP A 23 -2.16 -6.93 1.01
CA TRP A 23 -3.07 -7.93 1.54
C TRP A 23 -2.50 -9.31 1.24
N VAL A 24 -2.39 -10.16 2.28
CA VAL A 24 -2.00 -11.56 2.15
C VAL A 24 -3.05 -12.45 2.77
N LEU A 25 -3.28 -13.63 2.20
CA LEU A 25 -4.18 -14.60 2.82
C LEU A 25 -3.67 -15.01 4.20
N ALA A 26 -4.59 -15.13 5.15
CA ALA A 26 -4.27 -15.48 6.54
C ALA A 26 -3.56 -16.83 6.65
N GLY A 27 -3.84 -17.77 5.72
CA GLY A 27 -3.15 -19.05 5.63
C GLY A 27 -1.63 -18.98 5.39
N TYR A 28 -1.16 -17.92 4.72
CA TYR A 28 0.27 -17.69 4.46
C TYR A 28 0.87 -16.62 5.37
N ALA A 29 0.07 -16.04 6.25
CA ALA A 29 0.46 -14.90 7.05
C ALA A 29 1.29 -15.32 8.27
N ARG A 30 2.39 -14.60 8.50
CA ARG A 30 3.19 -14.73 9.72
C ARG A 30 2.83 -13.61 10.70
N PRO A 31 2.53 -13.90 11.97
CA PRO A 31 2.10 -12.88 12.93
C PRO A 31 3.04 -11.69 13.11
N ARG A 32 4.35 -11.85 12.89
CA ARG A 32 5.35 -10.78 13.04
C ARG A 32 5.42 -9.83 11.84
N GLU A 33 4.91 -10.24 10.69
CA GLU A 33 4.97 -9.46 9.45
C GLU A 33 3.65 -8.69 9.20
N THR A 34 2.59 -9.11 9.89
CA THR A 34 1.24 -8.54 9.75
C THR A 34 0.99 -7.39 10.71
N ILE A 35 0.19 -6.43 10.25
CA ILE A 35 -0.14 -5.21 11.00
C ILE A 35 -1.29 -5.48 11.94
N GLY A 36 -1.14 -5.04 13.20
CA GLY A 36 -2.19 -5.07 14.20
C GLY A 36 -1.62 -4.94 15.62
N PHE A 37 -2.43 -5.30 16.61
CA PHE A 37 -2.10 -5.17 18.03
C PHE A 37 -2.23 -6.53 18.73
N HIS A 38 -1.22 -6.90 19.52
CA HIS A 38 -1.11 -8.22 20.18
C HIS A 38 -1.36 -9.40 19.23
N HIS A 39 -2.49 -10.08 19.35
CA HIS A 39 -2.89 -11.22 18.51
C HIS A 39 -3.86 -10.85 17.39
N HIS A 40 -4.42 -9.64 17.44
CA HIS A 40 -5.38 -9.13 16.46
C HIS A 40 -4.65 -8.48 15.29
N ARG A 41 -5.11 -8.75 14.07
CA ARG A 41 -4.55 -8.21 12.83
C ARG A 41 -5.63 -7.48 12.06
N ILE A 42 -5.24 -6.39 11.40
CA ILE A 42 -6.12 -5.68 10.48
C ILE A 42 -6.40 -6.63 9.32
N ALA A 43 -7.69 -6.92 9.13
CA ALA A 43 -8.13 -7.94 8.21
C ALA A 43 -9.31 -7.49 7.37
N LYS A 44 -9.48 -8.17 6.24
CA LYS A 44 -10.67 -8.07 5.41
C LYS A 44 -11.15 -9.44 4.93
N TYR A 45 -12.43 -9.52 4.65
CA TYR A 45 -13.09 -10.67 4.05
C TYR A 45 -13.91 -10.23 2.85
N ASP A 46 -13.51 -10.65 1.65
CA ASP A 46 -14.26 -10.37 0.43
C ASP A 46 -15.32 -11.48 0.26
N LEU A 47 -16.58 -11.18 0.60
CA LEU A 47 -17.70 -12.11 0.43
C LEU A 47 -18.13 -12.16 -1.04
N SER A 48 -18.16 -11.01 -1.70
CA SER A 48 -18.43 -10.85 -3.13
C SER A 48 -17.61 -9.69 -3.72
N ARG A 49 -17.75 -9.40 -5.01
CA ARG A 49 -17.01 -8.31 -5.67
C ARG A 49 -17.32 -6.93 -5.07
N ASP A 50 -18.56 -6.76 -4.61
CA ASP A 50 -19.08 -5.48 -4.12
C ASP A 50 -19.26 -5.46 -2.59
N GLU A 51 -19.05 -6.61 -1.94
CA GLU A 51 -19.22 -6.75 -0.50
C GLU A 51 -17.94 -7.29 0.16
N ALA A 52 -17.29 -6.41 0.92
CA ALA A 52 -16.14 -6.72 1.75
C ALA A 52 -16.40 -6.32 3.20
N PHE A 53 -15.98 -7.16 4.12
CA PHE A 53 -15.99 -6.88 5.56
C PHE A 53 -14.59 -6.50 6.00
N TYR A 54 -14.48 -5.52 6.88
CA TYR A 54 -13.21 -5.08 7.46
C TYR A 54 -13.27 -5.20 8.98
N GLY A 55 -12.17 -5.60 9.59
CA GLY A 55 -12.12 -5.72 11.04
C GLY A 55 -10.86 -6.41 11.53
N ASP A 56 -11.02 -7.21 12.59
CA ASP A 56 -9.92 -7.86 13.28
C ASP A 56 -9.90 -9.37 13.03
N ALA A 57 -8.69 -9.90 12.82
CA ALA A 57 -8.44 -11.32 12.75
C ALA A 57 -7.46 -11.76 13.84
N ASN A 58 -7.85 -12.75 14.63
CA ASN A 58 -6.96 -13.46 15.53
C ASN A 58 -6.33 -14.65 14.78
N LEU A 59 -5.06 -14.52 14.40
CA LEU A 59 -4.34 -15.58 13.65
C LEU A 59 -4.14 -16.87 14.46
N ARG A 60 -4.12 -16.78 15.80
CA ARG A 60 -3.93 -17.94 16.68
C ARG A 60 -5.20 -18.75 16.80
N GLU A 61 -6.31 -18.07 17.06
CA GLU A 61 -7.62 -18.69 17.26
C GLU A 61 -8.35 -18.93 15.93
N ARG A 62 -7.87 -18.34 14.83
CA ARG A 62 -8.47 -18.42 13.49
C ARG A 62 -9.90 -17.86 13.47
N ILE A 63 -10.09 -16.76 14.20
CA ILE A 63 -11.35 -16.03 14.29
C ILE A 63 -11.20 -14.70 13.57
N PHE A 64 -12.17 -14.36 12.74
CA PHE A 64 -12.31 -13.05 12.14
C PHE A 64 -13.62 -12.42 12.58
N LYS A 65 -13.58 -11.13 12.91
CA LYS A 65 -14.74 -10.31 13.23
C LYS A 65 -14.65 -9.05 12.39
N GLY A 66 -15.69 -8.78 11.61
CA GLY A 66 -15.69 -7.65 10.69
C GLY A 66 -17.07 -7.05 10.48
N VAL A 67 -17.06 -5.82 10.02
CA VAL A 67 -18.26 -5.06 9.67
C VAL A 67 -18.20 -4.69 8.19
N SER A 68 -19.37 -4.66 7.56
CA SER A 68 -19.48 -4.09 6.21
C SER A 68 -19.37 -2.56 6.30
N PRO A 69 -18.66 -1.91 5.37
CA PRO A 69 -18.66 -0.45 5.28
C PRO A 69 -19.96 0.11 4.69
N ILE A 70 -20.74 -0.72 3.98
CA ILE A 70 -21.94 -0.31 3.25
C ILE A 70 -23.21 -0.66 4.04
N SER A 71 -23.15 -1.64 4.94
CA SER A 71 -24.29 -2.09 5.73
C SER A 71 -23.96 -2.14 7.21
N ARG A 72 -24.99 -2.20 8.07
CA ARG A 72 -24.81 -2.39 9.53
C ARG A 72 -24.51 -3.85 9.91
N PHE A 73 -24.28 -4.72 8.93
CA PHE A 73 -24.09 -6.13 9.18
C PHE A 73 -22.70 -6.43 9.73
N PHE A 74 -22.71 -7.25 10.77
CA PHE A 74 -21.53 -7.83 11.39
C PHE A 74 -21.37 -9.25 10.88
N ASN A 75 -20.12 -9.66 10.65
CA ASN A 75 -19.77 -11.00 10.23
C ASN A 75 -18.66 -11.55 11.12
N GLU A 76 -18.85 -12.77 11.61
CA GLU A 76 -17.86 -13.52 12.37
C GLU A 76 -17.58 -14.85 11.68
N LEU A 77 -16.31 -15.11 11.40
CA LEU A 77 -15.84 -16.36 10.81
C LEU A 77 -14.89 -17.05 11.77
N SER A 78 -15.31 -18.21 12.28
CA SER A 78 -14.52 -19.05 13.19
C SER A 78 -14.10 -20.39 12.59
N SER A 79 -14.56 -20.70 11.37
CA SER A 79 -14.16 -21.92 10.66
C SER A 79 -12.69 -21.82 10.21
N PRO A 80 -11.80 -22.74 10.66
CA PRO A 80 -10.37 -22.67 10.33
C PRO A 80 -10.07 -22.68 8.83
N ASP A 81 -10.80 -23.48 8.06
CA ASP A 81 -10.60 -23.59 6.61
C ASP A 81 -11.01 -22.32 5.87
N GLN A 82 -12.12 -21.72 6.29
CA GLN A 82 -12.57 -20.45 5.74
C GLN A 82 -11.62 -19.33 6.13
N PHE A 83 -11.14 -19.33 7.38
CA PHE A 83 -10.18 -18.35 7.86
C PHE A 83 -8.92 -18.32 6.98
N ILE A 84 -8.31 -19.48 6.77
CA ILE A 84 -7.08 -19.63 5.99
C ILE A 84 -7.23 -19.17 4.53
N ARG A 85 -8.39 -19.47 3.91
CA ARG A 85 -8.61 -19.30 2.47
C ARG A 85 -9.30 -18.01 2.06
N LYS A 86 -10.06 -17.39 2.96
CA LYS A 86 -10.92 -16.25 2.65
C LYS A 86 -10.53 -14.95 3.36
N ILE A 87 -9.84 -15.04 4.50
CA ILE A 87 -9.43 -13.86 5.25
C ILE A 87 -8.10 -13.35 4.70
N TRP A 88 -8.07 -12.06 4.41
CA TRP A 88 -6.87 -11.34 4.05
C TRP A 88 -6.43 -10.50 5.22
N VAL A 89 -5.15 -10.54 5.56
CA VAL A 89 -4.55 -9.72 6.61
C VAL A 89 -3.54 -8.78 6.00
N LEU A 90 -3.45 -7.58 6.58
CA LEU A 90 -2.56 -6.55 6.09
C LEU A 90 -1.11 -6.85 6.52
N ARG A 91 -0.18 -6.87 5.58
CA ARG A 91 1.25 -7.10 5.80
C ARG A 91 2.07 -5.88 5.37
N ARG A 92 3.13 -5.54 6.12
CA ARG A 92 4.14 -4.59 5.65
C ARG A 92 5.08 -5.31 4.68
N LYS A 93 5.28 -4.74 3.49
CA LYS A 93 6.27 -5.24 2.54
C LYS A 93 7.67 -5.12 3.16
N PRO A 94 8.53 -6.15 3.02
CA PRO A 94 9.91 -6.03 3.43
C PRO A 94 10.55 -4.87 2.67
N GLU A 95 11.36 -4.10 3.37
CA GLU A 95 12.06 -2.94 2.85
C GLU A 95 13.18 -3.42 1.92
N ARG A 96 12.82 -3.80 0.69
CA ARG A 96 13.80 -3.88 -0.39
C ARG A 96 14.17 -2.44 -0.73
N GLU A 97 15.37 -2.04 -0.28
CA GLU A 97 16.12 -0.82 -0.65
C GLU A 97 15.33 0.14 -1.54
N PHE A 98 14.41 0.90 -0.92
CA PHE A 98 13.95 2.11 -1.57
C PHE A 98 15.18 3.03 -1.57
N PRO A 99 15.67 3.51 -2.72
CA PRO A 99 16.77 4.46 -2.71
C PRO A 99 16.37 5.65 -1.85
N ASP A 100 17.21 5.96 -0.87
CA ASP A 100 16.98 7.05 0.07
C ASP A 100 17.01 8.38 -0.69
N TYR A 101 15.82 8.91 -1.00
CA TYR A 101 15.68 10.19 -1.69
C TYR A 101 15.94 11.40 -0.75
N SER A 102 16.23 11.19 0.54
CA SER A 102 16.59 12.28 1.46
C SER A 102 17.91 12.97 1.09
N ALA A 103 18.77 12.32 0.29
CA ALA A 103 20.02 12.89 -0.19
C ALA A 103 19.86 13.89 -1.36
N VAL A 104 18.69 13.99 -1.99
CA VAL A 104 18.51 14.82 -3.20
C VAL A 104 18.26 16.31 -2.88
N SER A 105 17.92 16.67 -1.63
CA SER A 105 17.58 18.07 -1.31
C SER A 105 18.77 19.02 -1.10
N LYS A 106 20.01 18.52 -1.08
CA LYS A 106 21.18 19.36 -0.76
C LYS A 106 21.80 20.12 -1.94
N ASN A 107 21.36 19.87 -3.18
CA ASN A 107 21.97 20.48 -4.38
C ASN A 107 21.03 21.36 -5.22
N LEU A 108 19.89 21.80 -4.68
CA LEU A 108 19.11 22.85 -5.32
C LEU A 108 19.74 24.21 -4.99
N LEU A 109 20.59 24.67 -5.90
CA LEU A 109 21.16 26.02 -5.92
C LEU A 109 20.05 27.09 -5.78
N PRO A 110 20.34 28.22 -5.12
CA PRO A 110 19.33 29.22 -4.80
C PRO A 110 18.77 29.87 -6.07
N PHE A 111 17.44 29.96 -6.10
CA PHE A 111 16.65 30.64 -7.13
C PHE A 111 17.27 32.00 -7.51
N ARG A 112 17.71 32.14 -8.77
CA ARG A 112 17.95 33.46 -9.36
C ARG A 112 16.59 34.16 -9.54
N HIS A 113 16.52 35.39 -9.06
CA HIS A 113 15.41 36.32 -9.25
C HIS A 113 15.00 36.41 -10.73
N CYS A 114 13.71 36.19 -11.02
CA CYS A 114 13.08 36.67 -12.25
C CYS A 114 12.46 38.04 -11.97
N PRO A 115 12.79 39.11 -12.72
CA PRO A 115 12.13 40.40 -12.56
C PRO A 115 10.71 40.35 -13.15
N LEU A 116 9.75 40.88 -12.40
CA LEU A 116 8.37 41.14 -12.84
C LEU A 116 8.37 42.26 -13.88
N VAL A 117 7.89 41.97 -15.09
CA VAL A 117 7.58 43.00 -16.09
C VAL A 117 6.16 43.48 -15.82
N SER A 118 6.02 44.76 -15.42
CA SER A 118 4.73 45.47 -15.36
C SER A 118 4.21 45.68 -16.78
N ALA A 119 2.98 45.28 -17.04
CA ALA A 119 2.23 45.69 -18.22
C ALA A 119 1.22 46.74 -17.77
N ASP A 120 1.54 48.01 -18.02
CA ASP A 120 0.60 49.12 -17.94
C ASP A 120 -0.13 49.25 -19.30
N VAL A 121 -1.45 49.43 -19.23
CA VAL A 121 -2.34 49.85 -20.33
C VAL A 121 -2.57 51.36 -20.21
#